data_AF-A0A699ZCU8-F1
#
_entry.id   AF-A0A699ZCU8-F1
#
_cell.length_a   1.000
_cell.length_b   1.000
_cell.length_c   1.000
_cell.angle_alpha   90.00
_cell.angle_beta   90.00
_cell.angle_gamma   90.00
#
_symmetry.space_group_name_H-M   'P 1'
#
loop_
_entity.id
_entity.type
_entity.pdbx_description
1 polymer ?
#
loop_
_entity_poly.entity_id
_entity_poly.type
_entity_poly.pdbx_seq_one_letter_code
_entity_poly.pdbx_strand_id
1 'polypeptide(L)' 'MEENGDDSKEAAAAKAEAAKKAEALKEKELGNQAYKAKRFEEAIQHYNRALELYDKDISFITNRVAAERNMHS' A
#
# COMPACT_ATOMS: atom_id res chain seq x y z
N MET A 1 17.71 9.04 39.38
CA MET A 1 16.27 8.90 39.17
C MET A 1 16.10 8.46 37.73
N GLU A 2 15.84 7.15 37.60
CA GLU A 2 15.10 6.40 36.57
C GLU A 2 14.82 7.16 35.26
N GLU A 3 15.53 6.82 34.19
CA GLU A 3 15.14 5.86 33.13
C GLU A 3 14.03 6.36 32.19
N ASN A 4 14.48 6.72 30.98
CA ASN A 4 13.87 6.53 29.67
C ASN A 4 12.39 6.11 29.68
N GLY A 5 11.49 7.10 29.53
CA GLY A 5 10.05 6.91 29.53
C GLY A 5 9.36 7.20 28.20
N ASP A 6 9.98 6.97 27.04
CA ASP A 6 9.32 7.18 25.73
C ASP A 6 9.48 6.03 24.70
N ASP A 7 10.18 4.93 25.00
CA ASP A 7 10.30 3.76 24.09
C ASP A 7 8.96 3.04 23.80
N SER A 8 7.94 3.26 24.64
CA SER A 8 6.65 2.56 24.51
C SER A 8 5.75 3.12 23.40
N LYS A 9 5.93 4.38 22.99
CA LYS A 9 5.10 5.03 21.96
C LYS A 9 5.57 4.70 20.55
N GLU A 10 6.89 4.61 20.39
CA GLU A 10 7.54 4.38 19.10
C GLU A 10 7.36 2.93 18.61
N ALA A 11 7.43 1.96 19.52
CA ALA A 11 7.15 0.55 19.22
C ALA A 11 5.68 0.32 18.79
N ALA A 12 4.72 1.05 19.38
CA ALA A 12 3.31 0.96 19.01
C ALA A 12 3.03 1.59 17.63
N ALA A 13 3.66 2.73 17.34
CA ALA A 13 3.56 3.39 16.03
C ALA A 13 4.17 2.53 14.92
N ALA A 14 5.34 1.91 15.16
CA ALA A 14 5.97 1.00 14.21
C ALA A 14 5.12 -0.24 13.93
N LYS A 15 4.46 -0.80 14.95
CA LYS A 15 3.57 -1.96 14.79
C LYS A 15 2.29 -1.60 14.03
N ALA A 16 1.73 -0.42 14.27
CA ALA A 16 0.58 0.09 13.54
C ALA A 16 0.92 0.38 12.06
N GLU A 17 2.11 0.91 11.79
CA GLU A 17 2.61 1.11 10.42
C GLU A 17 2.84 -0.22 9.69
N ALA A 18 3.41 -1.22 10.36
CA ALA A 18 3.58 -2.55 9.78
C ALA A 18 2.23 -3.20 9.43
N ALA A 19 1.20 -3.00 10.24
CA ALA A 19 -0.16 -3.47 9.94
C ALA A 19 -0.74 -2.77 8.70
N LYS A 20 -0.64 -1.44 8.62
CA LYS A 20 -1.05 -0.66 7.44
C LYS A 20 -0.31 -1.09 6.18
N LYS A 21 1.01 -1.31 6.29
CA LYS A 21 1.84 -1.83 5.20
C LYS A 21 1.37 -3.20 4.74
N ALA A 22 1.08 -4.12 5.67
CA ALA A 22 0.58 -5.45 5.33
C ALA A 22 -0.78 -5.38 4.60
N GLU A 23 -1.66 -4.49 5.04
CA GLU A 23 -2.97 -4.26 4.40
C GLU A 23 -2.81 -3.63 3.00
N ALA A 24 -1.94 -2.64 2.85
CA ALA A 24 -1.60 -2.05 1.56
C ALA A 24 -0.99 -3.07 0.58
N LEU A 25 -0.16 -4.00 1.08
CA LEU A 25 0.40 -5.07 0.27
C LEU A 25 -0.67 -6.06 -0.22
N LYS A 26 -1.70 -6.33 0.58
CA LYS A 26 -2.85 -7.14 0.14
C LYS A 26 -3.62 -6.43 -0.97
N GLU A 27 -3.90 -5.14 -0.81
CA GLU A 27 -4.53 -4.33 -1.85
C GLU A 27 -3.71 -4.33 -3.15
N LYS A 28 -2.39 -4.13 -3.07
CA LYS A 28 -1.51 -4.28 -4.24
C LYS A 28 -1.63 -5.65 -4.91
N GLU A 29 -1.70 -6.72 -4.13
CA GLU A 29 -1.83 -8.06 -4.70
C GLU A 29 -3.18 -8.28 -5.38
N LEU A 30 -4.27 -7.73 -4.84
CA LEU A 30 -5.57 -7.68 -5.51
C LEU A 30 -5.49 -6.86 -6.81
N GLY A 31 -4.81 -5.72 -6.78
CA GLY A 31 -4.55 -4.90 -7.96
C GLY A 31 -3.76 -5.64 -9.04
N ASN A 32 -2.75 -6.42 -8.64
CA ASN A 32 -1.98 -7.27 -9.56
C ASN A 32 -2.85 -8.37 -10.19
N GLN A 33 -3.75 -8.97 -9.41
CA GLN A 33 -4.71 -9.96 -9.91
C GLN A 33 -5.68 -9.34 -10.91
N ALA A 34 -6.25 -8.18 -10.58
CA ALA A 34 -7.13 -7.42 -11.47
C ALA A 34 -6.40 -6.99 -12.77
N TYR A 35 -5.14 -6.54 -12.66
CA TYR A 35 -4.31 -6.18 -13.81
C TYR A 35 -4.09 -7.39 -14.74
N LYS A 36 -3.79 -8.57 -14.20
CA LYS A 36 -3.67 -9.82 -14.98
C LYS A 36 -4.99 -10.22 -15.64
N ALA A 37 -6.12 -9.92 -15.00
CA ALA A 37 -7.45 -10.10 -15.56
C ALA A 37 -7.86 -9.01 -16.58
N LYS A 38 -6.95 -8.08 -16.93
CA LYS A 38 -7.21 -6.88 -17.75
C LYS A 38 -8.29 -5.95 -17.20
N ARG A 39 -8.59 -6.05 -15.91
CA ARG A 39 -9.50 -5.16 -15.19
C ARG A 39 -8.70 -3.99 -14.64
N PHE A 40 -8.29 -3.09 -15.54
CA PHE A 40 -7.38 -2.01 -15.19
C PHE A 40 -8.01 -1.00 -14.21
N GLU A 41 -9.31 -0.72 -14.33
CA GLU A 41 -10.02 0.15 -13.39
C GLU A 41 -10.03 -0.40 -11.96
N GLU A 42 -10.40 -1.68 -11.77
CA GLU A 42 -10.30 -2.36 -10.46
C GLU A 42 -8.86 -2.36 -9.94
N ALA A 43 -7.88 -2.61 -10.81
CA ALA A 43 -6.46 -2.58 -10.43
C ALA A 43 -6.05 -1.21 -9.88
N ILE A 44 -6.43 -0.13 -10.57
CA ILE A 44 -6.16 1.26 -10.16
C ILE A 44 -6.81 1.57 -8.81
N GLN A 45 -8.05 1.13 -8.57
CA GLN A 45 -8.73 1.32 -7.29
C GLN A 45 -7.98 0.65 -6.14
N HIS A 46 -7.56 -0.61 -6.33
CA HIS A 46 -6.77 -1.34 -5.34
C HIS A 46 -5.42 -0.67 -5.05
N TYR A 47 -4.70 -0.19 -6.08
CA TYR A 47 -3.44 0.53 -5.84
C TYR A 47 -3.64 1.88 -5.16
N ASN A 48 -4.72 2.60 -5.45
CA ASN A 48 -5.07 3.82 -4.72
C ASN A 48 -5.37 3.51 -3.25
N ARG A 49 -6.09 2.42 -2.96
CA ARG A 49 -6.34 2.00 -1.58
C ARG A 49 -5.06 1.64 -0.84
N ALA A 50 -4.13 0.97 -1.52
CA ALA A 50 -2.80 0.70 -0.97
C ALA A 50 -2.04 1.99 -0.64
N LEU A 51 -2.14 3.03 -1.47
CA LEU A 51 -1.52 4.34 -1.23
C LEU A 51 -2.18 5.10 -0.07
N GLU A 52 -3.50 5.00 0.11
CA GLU A 52 -4.19 5.60 1.25
C GLU A 52 -3.75 4.96 2.58
N LEU A 53 -3.44 3.66 2.56
CA LEU A 53 -3.01 2.90 3.74
C LEU A 53 -1.52 3.09 4.01
N TYR A 54 -0.68 3.05 2.97
CA TYR A 54 0.77 3.12 3.05
C TYR A 54 1.35 3.81 1.81
N ASP A 55 1.56 5.12 1.88
CA ASP A 55 2.10 5.91 0.76
C ASP A 55 3.63 5.78 0.60
N LYS A 56 4.30 5.14 1.56
CA LYS A 56 5.77 4.98 1.56
C LYS A 56 6.28 3.95 0.55
N ASP A 57 5.41 3.16 -0.10
CA ASP A 57 5.82 2.20 -1.14
C ASP A 57 5.51 2.75 -2.55
N ILE A 58 6.56 3.15 -3.26
CA ILE A 58 6.48 3.66 -4.64
C ILE A 58 5.93 2.60 -5.60
N SER A 59 6.03 1.30 -5.26
CA SER A 59 5.53 0.21 -6.11
C SER A 59 4.04 0.35 -6.42
N PHE A 60 3.25 0.90 -5.50
CA PHE A 60 1.81 1.13 -5.73
C PHE A 60 1.58 2.17 -6.83
N ILE A 61 2.35 3.25 -6.83
CA ILE A 61 2.28 4.30 -7.86
C ILE A 61 2.70 3.73 -9.22
N THR A 62 3.83 3.02 -9.27
CA THR A 62 4.35 2.44 -10.52
C THR A 62 3.34 1.46 -11.14
N ASN A 63 2.74 0.58 -10.33
CA ASN A 63 1.74 -0.37 -10.82
C ASN A 63 0.43 0.31 -11.23
N ARG A 64 0.01 1.38 -10.52
CA ARG A 64 -1.14 2.20 -10.93
C ARG A 64 -0.91 2.85 -12.29
N VAL A 65 0.23 3.51 -12.48
CA VAL A 65 0.58 4.16 -13.75
C VAL A 65 0.67 3.12 -14.87
N ALA A 66 1.20 1.92 -14.59
CA ALA A 66 1.17 0.83 -15.56
C ALA A 66 -0.27 0.43 -15.91
N ALA A 67 -1.16 0.26 -14.93
CA ALA A 67 -2.58 -0.04 -15.17
C ALA A 67 -3.26 1.06 -15.98
N GLU A 68 -3.05 2.33 -15.63
CA GLU A 68 -3.57 3.49 -16.37
C GLU A 68 -3.06 3.49 -17.81
N ARG A 69 -1.76 3.26 -18.03
CA ARG A 69 -1.20 3.20 -19.38
C ARG A 69 -1.82 2.08 -20.22
N ASN A 70 -2.03 0.90 -19.63
CA ASN A 70 -2.61 -0.25 -20.33
C ASN A 70 -4.12 -0.10 -20.58
N MET A 71 -4.81 0.71 -19.77
CA MET A 71 -6.22 1.06 -20.00
C MET A 71 -6.39 1.94 -21.25
N HIS A 72 -5.41 2.80 -21.54
CA HIS A 72 -5.46 3.76 -22.65
C HIS A 72 -4.66 3.32 -23.90
N SER A 73 -4.08 2.11 -23.91
CA SER A 73 -3.33 1.54 -25.04
C SER A 73 -4.21 0.62 -25.87
#